data_AF-A0A3D5NS02-F1
#
_entry.id   AF-A0A3D5NS02-F1
#
_cell.length_a   1.000
_cell.length_b   1.000
_cell.length_c   1.000
_cell.angle_alpha   90.00
_cell.angle_beta   90.00
_cell.angle_gamma   90.00
#
_symmetry.space_group_name_H-M   'P 1'
#
loop_
_entity.id
_entity.type
_entity.pdbx_description
1 polymer ?
#
loop_
_entity_poly.entity_id
_entity_poly.type
_entity_poly.pdbx_seq_one_letter_code
_entity_poly.pdbx_strand_id
1 'polypeptide(L)'
;MGVNVFTIMLGMGLTLFIALKIDYRAVSPVAIFTSIYMTQFIQSDALGNPSILLTIRLRMLALGLGVLIAIIFNFIFSFLYYRKITRKRLEFIRLKLNHIMSLTLDYLTDGDMTSGMNYNEPFSHIFADIEGVVGSINALKKDPLIPLNVLEKKNLADTEEIVKRLKVIAHLAYDSCYTKDTYKTQLRGNEVSAFSVFADKFNALSFLQSDDECINYMVHKSVDIENIETGAKRIFENMDLIYTEFNTILDYLKRMQ
;
A
#
# COMPACT_ATOMS: atom_id res chain seq x y z
N MET A 1 -21.41 24.61 -45.47
CA MET A 1 -21.59 23.14 -45.38
C MET A 1 -20.81 22.66 -44.18
N GLY A 2 -21.52 22.50 -43.06
CA GLY A 2 -20.94 22.24 -41.74
C GLY A 2 -20.66 20.75 -41.53
N VAL A 3 -19.72 20.48 -40.62
CA VAL A 3 -19.39 19.15 -40.12
C VAL A 3 -20.68 18.40 -39.74
N ASN A 4 -20.92 17.25 -40.36
CA ASN A 4 -22.12 16.45 -40.14
C ASN A 4 -22.03 15.72 -38.79
N VAL A 5 -23.15 15.55 -38.09
CA VAL A 5 -23.23 14.90 -36.76
C VAL A 5 -22.59 13.50 -36.79
N PHE A 6 -22.76 12.78 -37.89
CA PHE A 6 -22.14 11.48 -38.12
C PHE A 6 -20.61 11.52 -38.11
N THR A 7 -19.99 12.58 -38.63
CA THR A 7 -18.54 12.73 -38.66
C THR A 7 -17.98 13.00 -37.25
N ILE A 8 -18.72 13.73 -36.43
CA ILE A 8 -18.38 13.98 -35.02
C ILE A 8 -18.51 12.69 -34.21
N MET A 9 -19.63 11.97 -34.37
CA MET A 9 -19.87 10.70 -33.67
C MET A 9 -18.82 9.64 -34.02
N LEU A 10 -18.46 9.50 -35.30
CA LEU A 10 -17.41 8.56 -35.73
C LEU A 10 -16.03 8.99 -35.26
N GLY A 11 -15.70 10.29 -35.29
CA GLY A 11 -14.43 10.82 -34.78
C GLY A 11 -14.29 10.59 -33.27
N MET A 12 -15.35 10.86 -32.50
CA MET A 12 -15.38 10.59 -31.06
C MET A 12 -15.29 9.10 -30.74
N GLY A 13 -16.08 8.26 -31.43
CA GLY A 13 -16.08 6.81 -31.23
C GLY A 13 -14.73 6.18 -31.53
N LEU A 14 -14.07 6.61 -32.61
CA LEU A 14 -12.73 6.14 -32.97
C LEU A 14 -11.68 6.58 -31.95
N THR A 15 -11.73 7.84 -31.51
CA THR A 15 -10.79 8.38 -30.51
C THR A 15 -10.94 7.64 -29.18
N LEU A 16 -12.19 7.39 -28.73
CA LEU A 16 -12.48 6.64 -27.52
C LEU A 16 -12.01 5.19 -27.61
N PHE A 17 -12.25 4.55 -28.75
CA PHE A 17 -11.83 3.18 -29.03
C PHE A 17 -10.31 3.01 -28.98
N ILE A 18 -9.57 3.92 -29.63
CA ILE A 18 -8.10 3.90 -29.62
C ILE A 18 -7.56 4.17 -28.21
N ALA A 19 -8.13 5.13 -27.50
CA ALA A 19 -7.75 5.43 -26.12
C ALA A 19 -7.93 4.23 -25.18
N LEU A 20 -9.08 3.54 -25.25
CA LEU A 20 -9.35 2.39 -24.40
C LEU A 20 -8.50 1.17 -24.76
N LYS A 21 -8.12 1.01 -26.02
CA LYS A 21 -7.34 -0.14 -26.51
C LYS A 21 -5.84 -0.03 -26.21
N ILE A 22 -5.27 1.18 -26.20
CA ILE A 22 -3.80 1.35 -26.12
C ILE A 22 -3.29 1.27 -24.68
N ASP A 23 -3.95 1.89 -23.69
CA ASP A 23 -3.77 1.61 -22.24
C ASP A 23 -4.74 2.50 -21.44
N TYR A 24 -5.82 1.94 -20.89
CA TYR A 24 -6.82 2.73 -20.15
C TYR A 24 -6.27 3.41 -18.88
N ARG A 25 -5.09 2.99 -18.39
CA ARG A 25 -4.40 3.63 -17.26
C ARG A 25 -3.60 4.87 -17.65
N ALA A 26 -3.21 5.00 -18.91
CA ALA A 26 -2.39 6.11 -19.40
C ALA A 26 -3.20 7.23 -20.08
N VAL A 27 -4.47 6.98 -20.41
CA VAL A 27 -5.32 7.97 -21.07
C VAL A 27 -5.98 8.90 -20.07
N SER A 28 -5.64 10.19 -20.16
CA SER A 28 -6.29 11.23 -19.36
C SER A 28 -7.74 11.44 -19.83
N PRO A 29 -8.75 11.29 -18.95
CA PRO A 29 -10.13 11.64 -19.27
C PRO A 29 -10.28 13.07 -19.80
N VAL A 30 -9.38 13.98 -19.38
CA VAL A 30 -9.31 15.36 -19.86
C VAL A 30 -9.04 15.42 -21.37
N ALA A 31 -8.15 14.58 -21.91
CA ALA A 31 -7.84 14.55 -23.35
C ALA A 31 -9.04 14.09 -24.19
N ILE A 32 -9.87 13.20 -23.64
CA ILE A 32 -11.13 12.76 -24.26
C ILE A 32 -12.10 13.94 -24.32
N PHE A 33 -12.33 14.64 -23.20
CA PHE A 33 -13.22 15.81 -23.19
C PHE A 33 -12.72 16.94 -24.10
N THR A 34 -11.42 17.22 -24.15
CA THR A 34 -10.85 18.20 -25.08
C THR A 34 -11.11 17.81 -26.54
N SER A 35 -10.94 16.53 -26.89
CA SER A 35 -11.20 16.03 -28.25
C SER A 35 -12.67 16.17 -28.65
N ILE A 36 -13.59 15.97 -27.70
CA ILE A 36 -15.04 16.14 -27.90
C ILE A 36 -15.39 17.60 -28.17
N TYR A 37 -14.96 18.53 -27.31
CA TYR A 37 -15.25 19.95 -27.46
C TYR A 37 -14.67 20.56 -28.76
N MET A 38 -13.53 20.06 -29.22
CA MET A 38 -12.88 20.46 -30.47
C MET A 38 -13.71 20.14 -31.72
N THR A 39 -14.49 19.07 -31.70
CA THR A 39 -15.26 18.61 -32.85
C THR A 39 -16.60 19.35 -33.03
N GLN A 40 -17.11 19.99 -31.96
CA GLN A 40 -18.47 20.54 -31.92
C GLN A 40 -18.56 22.04 -32.29
N PHE A 41 -17.48 22.82 -32.18
CA PHE A 41 -17.51 24.27 -32.44
C PHE A 41 -16.67 24.66 -33.67
N ILE A 42 -17.29 25.41 -34.59
CA ILE A 42 -16.68 26.10 -35.73
C ILE A 42 -16.83 27.60 -35.47
N GLN A 43 -15.74 28.36 -35.53
CA GLN A 43 -15.79 29.80 -35.31
C GLN A 43 -16.16 30.54 -36.60
N SER A 44 -17.04 31.53 -36.46
CA SER A 44 -17.43 32.44 -37.53
C SER A 44 -16.57 33.71 -37.47
N ASP A 45 -16.24 34.24 -38.65
CA ASP A 45 -15.59 35.54 -38.81
C ASP A 45 -16.56 36.68 -38.47
N ALA A 46 -16.08 37.93 -38.40
CA ALA A 46 -16.89 39.12 -38.07
C ALA A 46 -18.09 39.36 -39.02
N LEU A 47 -18.07 38.72 -40.19
CA LEU A 47 -19.14 38.73 -41.20
C LEU A 47 -20.09 37.51 -41.10
N GLY A 48 -19.96 36.67 -40.07
CA GLY A 48 -20.78 35.47 -39.86
C GLY A 48 -20.36 34.24 -40.68
N ASN A 49 -19.38 34.37 -41.57
CA ASN A 49 -18.88 33.26 -42.39
C ASN A 49 -18.01 32.28 -41.58
N PRO A 50 -18.14 30.96 -41.76
CA PRO A 50 -17.31 30.00 -41.04
C PRO A 50 -15.83 30.13 -41.45
N SER A 51 -14.96 30.45 -40.48
CA SER A 51 -13.52 30.61 -40.70
C SER A 51 -12.76 29.38 -40.23
N ILE A 52 -12.22 28.64 -41.20
CA ILE A 52 -11.43 27.43 -40.93
C ILE A 52 -10.15 27.76 -40.16
N LEU A 53 -9.49 28.87 -40.52
CA LEU A 53 -8.21 29.26 -39.92
C LEU A 53 -8.36 29.69 -38.45
N LEU A 54 -9.42 30.47 -38.16
CA LEU A 54 -9.74 30.89 -36.80
C LEU A 54 -10.12 29.69 -35.93
N THR A 55 -10.91 28.77 -36.51
CA THR A 55 -11.26 27.50 -35.88
C THR A 55 -10.00 26.67 -35.55
N ILE A 56 -9.06 26.50 -36.49
CA ILE A 56 -7.83 25.73 -36.25
C ILE A 56 -6.94 26.39 -35.18
N ARG A 57 -6.80 27.72 -35.17
CA ARG A 57 -6.02 28.44 -34.14
C ARG A 57 -6.60 28.19 -32.75
N LEU A 58 -7.92 28.34 -32.58
CA LEU A 58 -8.59 28.06 -31.31
C LEU A 58 -8.36 26.61 -30.88
N ARG A 59 -8.41 25.68 -31.85
CA ARG A 59 -8.21 24.25 -31.59
C ARG A 59 -6.79 23.89 -31.17
N MET A 60 -5.77 24.48 -31.79
CA MET A 60 -4.39 24.27 -31.37
C MET A 60 -4.11 24.87 -29.98
N LEU A 61 -4.69 26.03 -29.66
CA LEU A 61 -4.56 26.65 -28.34
C LEU A 61 -5.23 25.84 -27.24
N ALA A 62 -6.46 25.37 -27.46
CA ALA A 62 -7.15 24.58 -26.44
C ALA A 62 -6.58 23.14 -26.32
N LEU A 63 -5.98 22.57 -27.37
CA LEU A 63 -5.20 21.33 -27.25
C LEU A 63 -3.93 21.55 -26.43
N GLY A 64 -3.19 22.62 -26.71
CA GLY A 64 -2.00 23.00 -25.94
C GLY A 64 -2.32 23.26 -24.46
N LEU A 65 -3.42 23.97 -24.19
CA LEU A 65 -3.90 24.22 -22.82
C LEU A 65 -4.30 22.92 -22.13
N GLY A 66 -5.01 22.02 -22.81
CA GLY A 66 -5.40 20.72 -22.26
C GLY A 66 -4.20 19.85 -21.88
N VAL A 67 -3.18 19.80 -22.74
CA VAL A 67 -1.91 19.10 -22.46
C VAL A 67 -1.17 19.76 -21.30
N LEU A 68 -1.08 21.09 -21.27
CA LEU A 68 -0.43 21.83 -20.19
C LEU A 68 -1.10 21.56 -18.84
N ILE A 69 -2.43 21.63 -18.79
CA ILE A 69 -3.22 21.30 -17.60
C ILE A 69 -2.96 19.86 -17.17
N ALA A 70 -2.98 18.89 -18.10
CA ALA A 70 -2.70 17.50 -17.78
C ALA A 70 -1.29 17.30 -17.19
N ILE A 71 -0.27 17.98 -17.75
CA ILE A 71 1.10 17.96 -17.20
C ILE A 71 1.12 18.54 -15.79
N ILE A 72 0.48 19.70 -15.56
CA ILE A 72 0.42 20.35 -14.25
C ILE A 72 -0.30 19.47 -13.23
N PHE A 73 -1.45 18.91 -13.57
CA PHE A 73 -2.19 18.03 -12.66
C PHE A 73 -1.46 16.72 -12.39
N ASN A 74 -0.84 16.10 -13.40
CA ASN A 74 0.02 14.93 -13.18
C ASN A 74 1.22 15.26 -12.29
N PHE A 75 1.82 16.44 -12.47
CA PHE A 75 2.92 16.92 -11.64
C PHE A 75 2.47 17.17 -10.19
N ILE A 76 1.37 17.90 -9.99
CA ILE A 76 0.81 18.17 -8.65
C ILE A 76 0.40 16.86 -7.97
N PHE A 77 -0.28 15.97 -8.70
CA PHE A 77 -0.71 14.67 -8.17
C PHE A 77 0.51 13.82 -7.82
N SER A 78 1.52 13.76 -8.68
CA SER A 78 2.78 13.08 -8.40
C SER A 78 3.42 13.67 -7.12
N PHE A 79 3.62 14.98 -7.06
CA PHE A 79 4.27 15.64 -5.93
C PHE A 79 3.54 15.43 -4.60
N LEU A 80 2.20 15.55 -4.57
CA LEU A 80 1.41 15.39 -3.35
C LEU A 80 1.19 13.92 -2.96
N TYR A 81 0.98 13.04 -3.94
CA TYR A 81 0.67 11.63 -3.69
C TYR A 81 1.92 10.83 -3.29
N TYR A 82 3.07 11.07 -3.94
CA TYR A 82 4.30 10.33 -3.66
C TYR A 82 4.94 10.69 -2.31
N ARG A 83 4.78 11.93 -1.82
CA ARG A 83 5.42 12.43 -0.58
C ARG A 83 5.13 11.61 0.69
N LYS A 84 4.10 10.75 0.70
CA LYS A 84 3.77 9.85 1.82
C LYS A 84 3.37 8.43 1.41
N ILE A 85 3.59 8.04 0.15
CA ILE A 85 3.12 6.73 -0.34
C ILE A 85 3.74 5.57 0.46
N THR A 86 5.00 5.71 0.82
CA THR A 86 5.79 4.73 1.54
C THR A 86 5.23 4.48 2.96
N ARG A 87 4.95 5.55 3.71
CA ARG A 87 4.34 5.48 5.04
C ARG A 87 2.91 4.91 5.00
N LYS A 88 2.11 5.29 3.99
CA LYS A 88 0.76 4.73 3.79
C LYS A 88 0.78 3.22 3.54
N ARG A 89 1.80 2.71 2.83
CA ARG A 89 1.98 1.28 2.58
C ARG A 89 2.37 0.51 3.84
N LEU A 90 3.24 1.07 4.68
CA LEU A 90 3.55 0.50 6.00
C LEU A 90 2.32 0.43 6.89
N GLU A 91 1.53 1.51 6.93
CA GLU A 91 0.29 1.56 7.71
C GLU A 91 -0.74 0.51 7.24
N PHE A 92 -0.85 0.32 5.92
CA PHE A 92 -1.71 -0.72 5.35
C PHE A 92 -1.31 -2.12 5.83
N ILE A 93 -0.02 -2.48 5.75
CA ILE A 93 0.47 -3.78 6.24
C ILE A 93 0.24 -3.90 7.75
N ARG A 94 0.53 -2.85 8.53
CA ARG A 94 0.32 -2.84 9.98
C ARG A 94 -1.11 -3.16 10.35
N LEU A 95 -2.09 -2.49 9.73
CA LEU A 95 -3.52 -2.73 9.99
C LEU A 95 -3.90 -4.19 9.72
N LYS A 96 -3.39 -4.76 8.62
CA LYS A 96 -3.62 -6.16 8.27
C LYS A 96 -2.93 -7.11 9.25
N LEU A 97 -1.68 -6.85 9.63
CA LEU A 97 -0.96 -7.66 10.61
C LEU A 97 -1.57 -7.60 12.00
N ASN A 98 -2.08 -6.44 12.42
CA ASN A 98 -2.73 -6.30 13.71
C ASN A 98 -3.93 -7.26 13.83
N HIS A 99 -4.73 -7.36 12.76
CA HIS A 99 -5.81 -8.34 12.68
C HIS A 99 -5.32 -9.79 12.75
N ILE A 100 -4.17 -10.10 12.13
CA ILE A 100 -3.55 -11.43 12.21
C ILE A 100 -3.01 -11.71 13.63
N MET A 101 -2.44 -10.72 14.30
CA MET A 101 -1.95 -10.86 15.68
C MET A 101 -3.10 -11.12 16.65
N SER A 102 -4.24 -10.44 16.50
CA SER A 102 -5.43 -10.72 17.32
C SER A 102 -5.95 -12.14 17.08
N LEU A 103 -6.04 -12.57 15.82
CA LEU A 103 -6.43 -13.95 15.48
C LEU A 103 -5.45 -14.98 16.05
N THR A 104 -4.15 -14.69 16.01
CA THR A 104 -3.11 -15.55 16.59
C THR A 104 -3.28 -15.66 18.10
N LEU A 105 -3.58 -14.55 18.77
CA LEU A 105 -3.81 -14.54 20.21
C LEU A 105 -5.03 -15.38 20.60
N ASP A 106 -6.14 -15.18 19.90
CA ASP A 106 -7.37 -15.95 20.10
C ASP A 106 -7.08 -17.44 19.86
N TYR A 107 -6.36 -17.75 18.78
CA TYR A 107 -5.96 -19.12 18.45
C TYR A 107 -5.08 -19.75 19.50
N LEU A 108 -4.12 -19.02 20.09
CA LEU A 108 -3.23 -19.53 21.12
C LEU A 108 -3.93 -19.72 22.46
N THR A 109 -4.92 -18.87 22.78
CA THR A 109 -5.62 -18.84 24.08
C THR A 109 -6.81 -19.79 24.14
N ASP A 110 -7.47 -20.08 23.01
CA ASP A 110 -8.59 -21.01 22.99
C ASP A 110 -8.13 -22.42 23.38
N GLY A 111 -8.61 -22.89 24.53
CA GLY A 111 -8.21 -24.16 25.13
C GLY A 111 -8.84 -25.38 24.47
N ASP A 112 -9.82 -25.19 23.59
CA ASP A 112 -10.66 -26.28 23.11
C ASP A 112 -11.23 -26.00 21.72
N MET A 113 -10.44 -26.20 20.65
CA MET A 113 -10.97 -26.50 19.32
C MET A 113 -9.99 -27.37 18.54
N THR A 114 -10.14 -28.68 18.69
CA THR A 114 -10.00 -29.54 17.52
C THR A 114 -10.96 -29.05 16.44
N SER A 115 -10.42 -28.66 15.28
CA SER A 115 -11.08 -28.69 13.96
C SER A 115 -11.96 -27.49 13.58
N GLY A 116 -11.38 -26.50 12.88
CA GLY A 116 -12.19 -25.63 12.00
C GLY A 116 -11.60 -24.29 11.60
N MET A 117 -10.77 -23.66 12.44
CA MET A 117 -10.20 -22.35 12.10
C MET A 117 -9.06 -22.51 11.09
N ASN A 118 -9.36 -22.27 9.82
CA ASN A 118 -8.37 -22.24 8.75
C ASN A 118 -7.54 -20.94 8.84
N TYR A 119 -6.53 -20.91 9.72
CA TYR A 119 -5.61 -19.77 9.78
C TYR A 119 -4.77 -19.66 8.50
N ASN A 120 -4.62 -20.71 7.69
CA ASN A 120 -3.82 -20.63 6.46
C ASN A 120 -4.37 -19.59 5.47
N GLU A 121 -5.68 -19.42 5.38
CA GLU A 121 -6.30 -18.43 4.48
C GLU A 121 -5.92 -16.98 4.84
N PRO A 122 -6.19 -16.47 6.05
CA PRO A 122 -5.80 -15.11 6.42
C PRO A 122 -4.28 -14.91 6.39
N PHE A 123 -3.48 -15.92 6.75
CA PHE A 123 -2.02 -15.85 6.61
C PHE A 123 -1.56 -15.78 5.14
N SER A 124 -2.20 -16.53 4.23
CA SER A 124 -1.88 -16.49 2.80
C SER A 124 -2.18 -15.11 2.20
N HIS A 125 -3.30 -14.50 2.60
CA HIS A 125 -3.66 -13.15 2.16
C HIS A 125 -2.67 -12.08 2.66
N ILE A 126 -2.25 -12.12 3.93
CA ILE A 126 -1.26 -11.14 4.42
C ILE A 126 0.10 -11.32 3.75
N PHE A 127 0.55 -12.55 3.49
CA PHE A 127 1.81 -12.76 2.77
C PHE A 127 1.74 -12.20 1.35
N ALA A 128 0.62 -12.39 0.64
CA ALA A 128 0.41 -11.79 -0.68
C ALA A 128 0.38 -10.25 -0.63
N ASP A 129 -0.28 -9.67 0.38
CA ASP A 129 -0.33 -8.22 0.59
C ASP A 129 1.06 -7.64 0.87
N ILE A 130 1.86 -8.30 1.71
CA ILE A 130 3.25 -7.92 2.01
C ILE A 130 4.11 -7.99 0.75
N GLU A 131 4.05 -9.08 -0.02
CA GLU A 131 4.78 -9.23 -1.28
C GLU A 131 4.36 -8.17 -2.31
N GLY A 132 3.07 -7.84 -2.38
CA GLY A 132 2.55 -6.77 -3.22
C GLY A 132 3.14 -5.40 -2.87
N VAL A 133 3.30 -5.11 -1.58
CA VAL A 133 3.95 -3.88 -1.11
C VAL A 133 5.45 -3.90 -1.39
N VAL A 134 6.16 -5.01 -1.16
CA VAL A 134 7.59 -5.16 -1.52
C VAL A 134 7.79 -4.93 -3.02
N GLY A 135 6.97 -5.57 -3.86
CA GLY A 135 6.97 -5.38 -5.31
C GLY A 135 6.77 -3.92 -5.70
N SER A 136 5.86 -3.23 -5.02
CA SER A 136 5.63 -1.81 -5.27
C SER A 136 6.78 -0.91 -4.79
N ILE A 137 7.40 -1.19 -3.64
CA ILE A 137 8.57 -0.43 -3.15
C ILE A 137 9.73 -0.60 -4.15
N ASN A 138 9.93 -1.82 -4.63
CA ASN A 138 10.93 -2.13 -5.65
C ASN A 138 10.66 -1.42 -6.98
N ALA A 139 9.39 -1.30 -7.39
CA ALA A 139 9.03 -0.51 -8.56
C ALA A 139 9.38 0.97 -8.38
N LEU A 140 9.05 1.56 -7.22
CA LEU A 140 9.38 2.94 -6.89
C LEU A 140 10.91 3.19 -6.88
N LYS A 141 11.69 2.21 -6.43
CA LYS A 141 13.16 2.31 -6.39
C LYS A 141 13.81 2.32 -7.78
N LYS A 142 13.17 1.67 -8.75
CA LYS A 142 13.68 1.49 -10.12
C LYS A 142 13.16 2.53 -11.11
N ASP A 143 12.16 3.32 -10.74
CA ASP A 143 11.54 4.31 -11.63
C ASP A 143 12.46 5.55 -11.77
N PRO A 144 13.05 5.79 -12.95
CA PRO A 144 13.94 6.93 -13.18
C PRO A 144 13.19 8.26 -13.31
N LEU A 145 11.87 8.23 -13.49
CA LEU A 145 11.04 9.42 -13.70
C LEU A 145 10.52 10.03 -12.40
N ILE A 146 10.68 9.35 -11.27
CA ILE A 146 10.32 9.89 -9.95
C ILE A 146 11.56 10.61 -9.39
N PRO A 147 11.56 11.95 -9.29
CA PRO A 147 12.65 12.68 -8.66
C PRO A 147 12.58 12.50 -7.14
N LEU A 148 13.01 11.33 -6.66
CA LEU A 148 13.10 11.05 -5.23
C LEU A 148 14.23 11.89 -4.65
N ASN A 149 13.90 12.70 -3.64
CA ASN A 149 14.93 13.38 -2.85
C ASN A 149 15.83 12.37 -2.13
N VAL A 150 17.06 12.76 -1.77
CA VAL A 150 18.01 11.89 -1.04
C VAL A 150 17.38 11.31 0.24
N LEU A 151 16.58 12.12 0.95
CA LEU A 151 15.82 11.71 2.13
C LEU A 151 14.73 10.68 1.80
N GLU A 152 14.03 10.82 0.68
CA GLU A 152 12.99 9.87 0.26
C GLU A 152 13.60 8.54 -0.17
N LYS A 153 14.78 8.56 -0.80
CA LYS A 153 15.53 7.35 -1.15
C LYS A 153 16.01 6.60 0.09
N LYS A 154 16.47 7.32 1.13
CA LYS A 154 16.81 6.74 2.44
C LYS A 154 15.57 6.15 3.11
N ASN A 155 14.48 6.91 3.19
CA ASN A 155 13.21 6.44 3.75
C ASN A 155 12.65 5.22 3.02
N LEU A 156 12.86 5.13 1.70
CA LEU A 156 12.47 3.96 0.90
C LEU A 156 13.27 2.71 1.29
N ALA A 157 14.56 2.85 1.55
CA ALA A 157 15.41 1.75 2.02
C ALA A 157 15.03 1.30 3.44
N ASP A 158 14.82 2.25 4.35
CA ASP A 158 14.35 1.94 5.71
C ASP A 158 12.96 1.27 5.69
N THR A 159 12.08 1.70 4.79
CA THR A 159 10.77 1.05 4.58
C THR A 159 10.91 -0.36 4.05
N GLU A 160 11.77 -0.59 3.05
CA GLU A 160 12.02 -1.93 2.52
C GLU A 160 12.44 -2.88 3.65
N GLU A 161 13.27 -2.40 4.57
CA GLU A 161 13.70 -3.16 5.73
C GLU A 161 12.55 -3.38 6.72
N ILE A 162 11.77 -2.35 7.08
CA ILE A 162 10.58 -2.52 7.94
C ILE A 162 9.62 -3.57 7.37
N VAL A 163 9.36 -3.57 6.06
CA VAL A 163 8.46 -4.56 5.45
C VAL A 163 9.01 -5.98 5.56
N LYS A 164 10.33 -6.18 5.42
CA LYS A 164 10.96 -7.50 5.66
C LYS A 164 10.76 -7.94 7.11
N ARG A 165 10.92 -7.04 8.08
CA ARG A 165 10.72 -7.31 9.50
C ARG A 165 9.26 -7.67 9.81
N LEU A 166 8.31 -6.92 9.24
CA LEU A 166 6.88 -7.23 9.32
C LEU A 166 6.54 -8.61 8.73
N LYS A 167 7.21 -9.02 7.64
CA LYS A 167 7.10 -10.37 7.09
C LYS A 167 7.60 -11.44 8.04
N VAL A 168 8.72 -11.20 8.72
CA VAL A 168 9.27 -12.12 9.73
C VAL A 168 8.29 -12.27 10.90
N ILE A 169 7.71 -11.18 11.41
CA ILE A 169 6.68 -11.22 12.46
C ILE A 169 5.49 -12.08 12.01
N ALA A 170 5.02 -11.91 10.77
CA ALA A 170 3.95 -12.73 10.20
C ALA A 170 4.31 -14.22 10.17
N HIS A 171 5.54 -14.57 9.77
CA HIS A 171 6.03 -15.94 9.78
C HIS A 171 6.12 -16.54 11.19
N LEU A 172 6.59 -15.78 12.18
CA LEU A 172 6.70 -16.25 13.57
C LEU A 172 5.32 -16.45 14.21
N ALA A 173 4.34 -15.60 13.88
CA ALA A 173 2.95 -15.78 14.30
C ALA A 173 2.34 -17.04 13.66
N TYR A 174 2.56 -17.26 12.37
CA TYR A 174 2.14 -18.47 11.66
C TYR A 174 2.78 -19.73 12.28
N ASP A 175 4.09 -19.70 12.51
CA ASP A 175 4.83 -20.84 13.11
C ASP A 175 4.34 -21.13 14.53
N SER A 176 3.92 -20.11 15.28
CA SER A 176 3.32 -20.28 16.60
C SER A 176 1.97 -21.01 16.52
N CYS A 177 1.09 -20.64 15.59
CA CYS A 177 -0.17 -21.37 15.34
C CYS A 177 0.08 -22.80 14.87
N TYR A 178 0.98 -22.99 13.91
CA TYR A 178 1.35 -24.29 13.38
C TYR A 178 1.97 -25.21 14.46
N THR A 179 2.81 -24.65 15.34
CA THR A 179 3.41 -25.37 16.47
C THR A 179 2.33 -25.78 17.47
N LYS A 180 1.36 -24.90 17.77
CA LYS A 180 0.22 -25.27 18.63
C LYS A 180 -0.53 -26.49 18.08
N ASP A 181 -0.79 -26.54 16.77
CA ASP A 181 -1.47 -27.68 16.14
C ASP A 181 -0.64 -28.96 16.13
N THR A 182 0.63 -28.83 15.76
CA THR A 182 1.53 -29.96 15.57
C THR A 182 1.80 -30.68 16.88
N TYR A 183 2.01 -29.92 17.96
CA TYR A 183 2.32 -30.46 19.28
C TYR A 183 1.09 -30.57 20.19
N LYS A 184 -0.08 -30.07 19.75
CA LYS A 184 -1.33 -29.99 20.54
C LYS A 184 -1.12 -29.30 21.88
N THR A 185 -0.23 -28.33 21.90
CA THR A 185 0.16 -27.58 23.11
C THR A 185 -1.03 -26.76 23.62
N GLN A 186 -1.33 -26.86 24.91
CA GLN A 186 -2.29 -25.97 25.55
C GLN A 186 -1.55 -24.89 26.33
N LEU A 187 -1.69 -23.64 25.90
CA LEU A 187 -1.17 -22.48 26.62
C LEU A 187 -2.26 -21.90 27.51
N ARG A 188 -1.89 -21.51 28.73
CA ARG A 188 -2.78 -20.78 29.64
C ARG A 188 -2.80 -19.30 29.26
N GLY A 189 -3.93 -18.60 29.43
CA GLY A 189 -4.03 -17.17 29.13
C GLY A 189 -2.97 -16.29 29.83
N ASN A 190 -2.49 -16.71 31.01
CA ASN A 190 -1.43 -16.03 31.73
C ASN A 190 -0.07 -16.10 30.99
N GLU A 191 0.17 -17.18 30.25
CA GLU A 191 1.40 -17.41 29.48
C GLU A 191 1.39 -16.60 28.17
N VAL A 192 0.21 -16.39 27.58
CA VAL A 192 0.00 -15.58 26.37
C VAL A 192 -0.15 -14.08 26.68
N SER A 193 -0.23 -13.69 27.95
CA SER A 193 -0.38 -12.28 28.39
C SER A 193 0.72 -11.34 27.87
N ALA A 194 1.92 -11.86 27.59
CA ALA A 194 2.97 -11.05 26.98
C ALA A 194 2.65 -10.72 25.50
N PHE A 195 1.97 -11.64 24.80
CA PHE A 195 1.53 -11.45 23.42
C PHE A 195 0.39 -10.44 23.31
N SER A 196 -0.53 -10.39 24.29
CA SER A 196 -1.56 -9.34 24.32
C SER A 196 -0.94 -7.95 24.46
N VAL A 197 0.02 -7.79 25.38
CA VAL A 197 0.77 -6.54 25.53
C VAL A 197 1.49 -6.14 24.24
N PHE A 198 2.04 -7.10 23.51
CA PHE A 198 2.59 -6.85 22.19
C PHE A 198 1.54 -6.39 21.19
N ALA A 199 0.41 -7.09 21.08
CA ALA A 199 -0.66 -6.73 20.15
C ALA A 199 -1.18 -5.31 20.41
N ASP A 200 -1.35 -4.92 21.68
CA ASP A 200 -1.76 -3.58 22.07
C ASP A 200 -0.73 -2.52 21.66
N LYS A 201 0.56 -2.76 21.93
CA LYS A 201 1.65 -1.85 21.53
C LYS A 201 1.80 -1.76 20.01
N PHE A 202 1.65 -2.88 19.31
CA PHE A 202 1.68 -2.91 17.85
C PHE A 202 0.48 -2.16 17.26
N ASN A 203 -0.69 -2.24 17.90
CA ASN A 203 -1.88 -1.50 17.50
C ASN A 203 -1.77 0.01 17.81
N ALA A 204 -1.02 0.41 18.83
CA ALA A 204 -0.74 1.82 19.11
C ALA A 204 0.27 2.44 18.12
N LEU A 205 1.05 1.61 17.43
CA LEU A 205 2.01 2.08 16.43
C LEU A 205 1.27 2.75 15.26
N SER A 206 1.69 3.96 14.88
CA SER A 206 1.25 4.63 13.65
C SER A 206 2.45 4.98 12.79
N PHE A 207 2.41 4.60 11.52
CA PHE A 207 3.42 5.01 10.53
C PHE A 207 3.11 6.38 9.91
N LEU A 208 1.92 6.94 10.18
CA LEU A 208 1.46 8.20 9.61
C LEU A 208 1.81 9.41 10.48
N GLN A 209 1.82 9.23 11.80
CA GLN A 209 2.15 10.26 12.79
C GLN A 209 3.61 10.11 13.22
N SER A 210 4.27 11.24 13.45
CA SER A 210 5.65 11.31 13.90
C SER A 210 5.66 11.81 15.34
N ASP A 211 5.10 11.01 16.25
CA ASP A 211 5.11 11.33 17.68
C ASP A 211 6.19 10.47 18.35
N ASP A 212 7.22 11.13 18.86
CA ASP A 212 8.34 10.51 19.59
C ASP A 212 7.90 9.80 20.88
N GLU A 213 6.69 10.10 21.36
CA GLU A 213 6.12 9.55 22.59
C GLU A 213 5.64 8.09 22.46
N CYS A 214 5.60 7.51 21.26
CA CYS A 214 5.09 6.15 21.04
C CYS A 214 6.14 5.02 21.05
N ILE A 215 7.44 5.31 21.26
CA ILE A 215 8.50 4.29 21.20
C ILE A 215 8.62 3.56 22.55
N ASN A 216 7.79 2.55 22.75
CA ASN A 216 7.82 1.67 23.93
C ASN A 216 8.37 0.29 23.58
N TYR A 217 9.70 0.14 23.69
CA TYR A 217 10.38 -1.14 23.45
C TYR A 217 9.76 -2.29 24.25
N MET A 218 9.76 -3.47 23.63
CA MET A 218 9.37 -4.71 24.27
C MET A 218 10.51 -5.25 25.13
N VAL A 219 10.16 -5.67 26.35
CA VAL A 219 11.10 -6.29 27.29
C VAL A 219 11.05 -7.80 27.07
N HIS A 220 12.21 -8.38 26.78
CA HIS A 220 12.39 -9.83 26.69
C HIS A 220 12.09 -10.48 28.06
N LYS A 221 11.27 -11.53 28.06
CA LYS A 221 11.01 -12.33 29.26
C LYS A 221 11.76 -13.65 29.11
N SER A 222 12.70 -13.91 29.99
CA SER A 222 13.28 -15.26 30.13
C SER A 222 12.20 -16.18 30.68
N VAL A 223 11.68 -17.07 29.83
CA VAL A 223 10.79 -18.13 30.28
C VAL A 223 11.66 -19.21 30.93
N ASP A 224 11.33 -19.64 32.14
CA ASP A 224 12.05 -20.70 32.84
C ASP A 224 11.85 -22.04 32.11
N ILE A 225 12.91 -22.50 31.45
CA ILE A 225 12.84 -23.54 30.40
C ILE A 225 12.75 -24.96 30.98
N GLU A 226 13.03 -25.14 32.27
CA GLU A 226 13.30 -26.46 32.85
C GLU A 226 12.09 -27.41 32.92
N ASN A 227 10.85 -26.92 32.76
CA ASN A 227 9.63 -27.76 32.89
C ASN A 227 8.55 -27.53 31.80
N ILE A 228 8.90 -26.96 30.65
CA ILE A 228 7.92 -26.59 29.63
C ILE A 228 7.92 -27.58 28.46
N GLU A 229 6.72 -27.94 27.97
CA GLU A 229 6.54 -28.75 26.77
C GLU A 229 7.30 -28.17 25.57
N THR A 230 7.92 -29.03 24.75
CA THR A 230 8.75 -28.61 23.60
C THR A 230 8.00 -27.67 22.65
N GLY A 231 6.70 -27.88 22.45
CA GLY A 231 5.86 -27.00 21.64
C GLY A 231 5.65 -25.61 22.25
N ALA A 232 5.41 -25.52 23.56
CA ALA A 232 5.29 -24.26 24.27
C ALA A 232 6.61 -23.48 24.25
N LYS A 233 7.74 -24.16 24.43
CA LYS A 233 9.08 -23.55 24.34
C LYS A 233 9.29 -22.82 23.00
N ARG A 234 8.98 -23.49 21.88
CA ARG A 234 9.12 -22.91 20.54
C ARG A 234 8.19 -21.71 20.32
N ILE A 235 6.97 -21.76 20.85
CA ILE A 235 6.04 -20.62 20.79
C ILE A 235 6.62 -19.42 21.57
N PHE A 236 7.20 -19.63 22.75
CA PHE A 236 7.86 -18.55 23.50
C PHE A 236 9.09 -18.00 22.79
N GLU A 237 9.92 -18.85 22.18
CA GLU A 237 11.06 -18.41 21.36
C GLU A 237 10.58 -17.56 20.17
N ASN A 238 9.50 -17.97 19.49
CA ASN A 238 8.90 -17.18 18.42
C ASN A 238 8.38 -15.83 18.91
N MET A 239 7.72 -15.78 20.07
CA MET A 239 7.26 -14.53 20.67
C MET A 239 8.42 -13.60 21.03
N ASP A 240 9.52 -14.15 21.55
CA ASP A 240 10.70 -13.37 21.89
C ASP A 240 11.37 -12.78 20.63
N LEU A 241 11.45 -13.57 19.56
CA LEU A 241 11.90 -13.10 18.26
C LEU A 241 10.98 -12.01 17.68
N ILE A 242 9.66 -12.14 17.82
CA ILE A 242 8.71 -11.08 17.42
C ILE A 242 9.04 -9.77 18.15
N TYR A 243 9.44 -9.81 19.42
CA TYR A 243 9.83 -8.63 20.18
C TYR A 243 11.12 -8.01 19.65
N THR A 244 12.13 -8.82 19.31
CA THR A 244 13.37 -8.33 18.69
C THR A 244 13.08 -7.62 17.36
N GLU A 245 12.25 -8.24 16.51
CA GLU A 245 11.88 -7.69 15.21
C GLU A 245 11.06 -6.39 15.36
N PHE A 246 10.16 -6.33 16.34
CA PHE A 246 9.40 -5.12 16.66
C PHE A 246 10.29 -3.98 17.15
N ASN A 247 11.20 -4.25 18.07
CA ASN A 247 12.16 -3.25 18.56
C ASN A 247 13.04 -2.71 17.42
N THR A 248 13.44 -3.60 16.49
CA THR A 248 14.17 -3.21 15.28
C THR A 248 13.34 -2.30 14.37
N ILE A 249 12.04 -2.56 14.21
CA ILE A 249 11.12 -1.66 13.46
C ILE A 249 11.07 -0.27 14.11
N LEU A 250 11.02 -0.20 15.44
CA LEU A 250 11.05 1.08 16.16
C LEU A 250 12.34 1.87 15.89
N ASP A 251 13.49 1.19 15.83
CA ASP A 251 14.77 1.83 15.48
C ASP A 251 14.77 2.42 14.06
N TYR A 252 14.19 1.71 13.08
CA TYR A 252 14.06 2.23 11.72
C TYR A 252 13.07 3.40 11.64
N LEU A 253 11.96 3.33 12.37
CA LEU A 253 11.00 4.44 12.46
C LEU A 253 11.65 5.72 12.98
N LYS A 254 12.49 5.60 14.02
CA LYS A 254 13.26 6.73 14.56
C LYS A 254 14.23 7.35 13.55
N ARG A 255 14.74 6.56 12.59
CA ARG A 255 15.63 7.05 11.51
C ARG A 255 14.91 7.73 10.36
N MET A 256 13.61 7.46 10.21
CA MET A 256 12.74 7.99 9.16
C MET A 256 12.02 9.29 9.53
N GLN A 257 12.13 9.72 10.79
CA GLN A 257 11.73 11.04 11.29
C GLN A 257 12.79 12.08 10.93
#